data_AF-A0A1Y1W758-F1
#
_entry.id   AF-A0A1Y1W758-F1
#
_cell.length_a   1.000
_cell.length_b   1.000
_cell.length_c   1.000
_cell.angle_alpha   90.00
_cell.angle_beta   90.00
_cell.angle_gamma   90.00
#
_symmetry.space_group_name_H-M   'P 1'
#
loop_
_entity.id
_entity.type
_entity.pdbx_description
1 polymer ?
#
loop_
_entity_poly.entity_id
_entity_poly.type
_entity_poly.pdbx_seq_one_letter_code
_entity_poly.pdbx_strand_id
1 'polypeptide(L)'
;MGSVLMLGDCLFRACCGWIIWLRALCRFVFFCTVVFRNYALDRIFVQGKTYRSWSMLTPVGGLAISLTVFCVVAQAVPDCLTVIYLDFYESCHYVYGFRYTCIALNWGMWSLCLVITWCCRNIQICFNEYHESLATVILHLLDYQKMTLAHCYLPDYALHDWQCGLAASYDLLLTLVAIWIVLLYPMYQCLFHHEGYLQVWLKRLSQDGLRREYEVQGSTSNELKQFTGSAKLVRSTACNQAYDASPQCTLYRSLRL
;
A
#
# COMPACT_ATOMS: atom_id res chain seq x y z
N MET A 1 1.31 -0.30 -42.40
CA MET A 1 1.63 -0.08 -40.97
C MET A 1 2.13 1.35 -40.76
N GLY A 2 1.36 2.37 -41.12
CA GLY A 2 1.78 3.79 -41.06
C GLY A 2 0.88 4.69 -40.21
N SER A 3 -0.21 4.16 -39.66
CA SER A 3 -1.24 4.97 -38.99
C SER A 3 -1.20 4.88 -37.45
N VAL A 4 -0.44 3.93 -36.90
CA VAL A 4 -0.20 3.84 -35.43
C VAL A 4 0.93 4.79 -35.00
N LEU A 5 1.83 5.17 -35.93
CA LEU A 5 2.91 6.12 -35.67
C LEU A 5 2.43 7.58 -35.60
N MET A 6 1.42 7.99 -36.39
CA MET A 6 0.92 9.38 -36.34
C MET A 6 0.14 9.72 -35.07
N LEU A 7 -0.45 8.74 -34.38
CA LEU A 7 -0.98 8.97 -33.02
C LEU A 7 0.15 9.08 -32.01
N GLY A 8 1.31 8.45 -32.27
CA GLY A 8 2.52 8.58 -31.47
C GLY A 8 3.06 9.99 -31.47
N ASP A 9 3.19 10.65 -32.63
CA ASP A 9 3.89 11.95 -32.73
C ASP A 9 3.20 13.10 -31.97
N CYS A 10 1.86 13.13 -31.94
CA CYS A 10 1.12 14.07 -31.09
C CYS A 10 1.20 13.72 -29.60
N LEU A 11 1.30 12.43 -29.26
CA LEU A 11 1.41 11.95 -27.88
C LEU A 11 2.83 12.16 -27.32
N PHE A 12 3.85 12.04 -28.15
CA PHE A 12 5.24 12.36 -27.85
C PHE A 12 5.46 13.87 -27.71
N ARG A 13 4.78 14.71 -28.52
CA ARG A 13 4.69 16.16 -28.26
C ARG A 13 3.96 16.50 -26.98
N ALA A 14 3.05 15.63 -26.52
CA ALA A 14 2.46 15.70 -25.18
C ALA A 14 3.36 15.07 -24.10
N CYS A 15 4.68 15.22 -24.21
CA CYS A 15 5.60 14.63 -23.24
C CYS A 15 5.33 15.10 -21.82
N CYS A 16 5.00 16.38 -21.63
CA CYS A 16 4.47 16.91 -20.38
C CYS A 16 3.24 16.11 -19.92
N GLY A 17 2.29 15.83 -20.81
CA GLY A 17 1.11 15.04 -20.53
C GLY A 17 1.44 13.64 -20.02
N TRP A 18 2.18 12.86 -20.81
CA TRP A 18 2.49 11.47 -20.48
C TRP A 18 3.37 11.34 -19.23
N ILE A 19 4.46 12.10 -19.18
CA ILE A 19 5.40 12.04 -18.07
C ILE A 19 4.78 12.55 -16.77
N ILE A 20 4.12 13.71 -16.80
CA ILE A 20 3.61 14.33 -15.58
C ILE A 20 2.38 13.55 -15.11
N TRP A 21 1.42 13.26 -15.99
CA TRP A 21 0.20 12.58 -15.55
C TRP A 21 0.41 11.11 -15.31
N LEU A 22 0.83 10.33 -16.30
CA LEU A 22 0.82 8.87 -16.15
C LEU A 22 1.81 8.44 -15.06
N ARG A 23 3.06 8.94 -15.11
CA ARG A 23 4.07 8.55 -14.12
C ARG A 23 3.72 9.02 -12.71
N ALA A 24 3.28 10.28 -12.55
CA ALA A 24 2.90 10.77 -11.23
C ALA A 24 1.63 10.11 -10.71
N LEU A 25 0.61 9.89 -11.55
CA LEU A 25 -0.62 9.20 -11.17
C LEU A 25 -0.35 7.74 -10.76
N CYS A 26 0.41 6.97 -11.53
CA CYS A 26 0.72 5.59 -11.17
C CYS A 26 1.43 5.50 -9.82
N ARG A 27 2.45 6.36 -9.60
CA ARG A 27 3.16 6.43 -8.31
C ARG A 27 2.26 6.90 -7.18
N PHE A 28 1.38 7.87 -7.46
CA PHE A 28 0.45 8.41 -6.50
C PHE A 28 -0.63 7.40 -6.08
N VAL A 29 -1.20 6.65 -7.03
CA VAL A 29 -2.19 5.59 -6.74
C VAL A 29 -1.55 4.52 -5.86
N PHE A 30 -0.33 4.11 -6.18
CA PHE A 30 0.40 3.15 -5.37
C PHE A 30 0.67 3.70 -3.96
N PHE A 31 1.17 4.93 -3.86
CA PHE A 31 1.37 5.62 -2.60
C PHE A 31 0.07 5.71 -1.77
N CYS A 32 -1.04 6.10 -2.38
CA CYS A 32 -2.34 6.16 -1.73
C CYS A 32 -2.78 4.81 -1.22
N THR A 33 -2.51 3.73 -1.94
CA THR A 33 -2.85 2.37 -1.51
C THR A 33 -2.08 2.01 -0.23
N VAL A 34 -0.79 2.31 -0.17
CA VAL A 34 0.05 2.07 1.02
C VAL A 34 -0.37 2.95 2.21
N VAL A 35 -0.58 4.26 1.98
CA VAL A 35 -1.07 5.19 3.01
C VAL A 35 -2.43 4.76 3.54
N PHE A 36 -3.36 4.43 2.65
CA PHE A 36 -4.71 4.02 3.01
C PHE A 36 -4.70 2.74 3.85
N ARG A 37 -3.89 1.75 3.47
CA ARG A 37 -3.71 0.52 4.27
C ARG A 37 -3.17 0.85 5.66
N ASN A 38 -2.07 1.58 5.77
CA ASN A 38 -1.46 1.91 7.07
C ASN A 38 -2.38 2.78 7.94
N TYR A 39 -3.06 3.75 7.34
CA TYR A 39 -4.01 4.61 8.03
C TYR A 39 -5.26 3.86 8.50
N ALA A 40 -5.72 2.86 7.74
CA ALA A 40 -6.79 1.97 8.18
C ALA A 40 -6.39 1.20 9.44
N LEU A 41 -5.16 0.67 9.47
CA LEU A 41 -4.62 -0.05 10.62
C LEU A 41 -4.50 0.86 11.86
N ASP A 42 -3.93 2.05 11.70
CA ASP A 42 -3.86 3.03 12.79
C ASP A 42 -5.26 3.36 13.32
N ARG A 43 -6.22 3.64 12.44
CA ARG A 43 -7.57 4.04 12.83
C ARG A 43 -8.33 2.93 13.58
N ILE A 44 -8.22 1.68 13.11
CA ILE A 44 -8.92 0.54 13.72
C ILE A 44 -8.24 0.17 15.04
N PHE A 45 -6.92 -0.06 15.02
CA PHE A 45 -6.23 -0.68 16.16
C PHE A 45 -5.70 0.33 17.18
N VAL A 46 -5.25 1.51 16.74
CA VAL A 46 -4.71 2.53 17.66
C VAL A 46 -5.83 3.45 18.15
N GLN A 47 -6.72 3.89 17.25
CA GLN A 47 -7.79 4.83 17.61
C GLN A 47 -9.09 4.15 18.07
N GLY A 48 -9.27 2.85 17.81
CA GLY A 48 -10.50 2.13 18.16
C GLY A 48 -11.75 2.69 17.46
N LYS A 49 -11.59 3.25 16.25
CA LYS A 49 -12.71 3.86 15.50
C LYS A 49 -13.14 2.94 14.37
N THR A 50 -14.45 2.82 14.17
CA THR A 50 -15.02 2.06 13.06
C THR A 50 -14.63 2.63 11.69
N TYR A 51 -14.56 1.73 10.71
CA TYR A 51 -14.12 2.01 9.32
C TYR A 51 -15.11 2.86 8.51
N ARG A 52 -16.35 3.05 8.98
CA ARG A 52 -17.49 3.54 8.16
C ARG A 52 -17.53 5.06 7.93
N SER A 53 -16.48 5.81 8.25
CA SER A 53 -16.53 7.28 8.22
C SER A 53 -15.85 7.88 6.98
N TRP A 54 -16.46 8.91 6.38
CA TRP A 54 -15.86 9.79 5.36
C TRP A 54 -14.49 10.35 5.78
N SER A 55 -14.26 10.46 7.09
CA SER A 55 -12.96 10.84 7.65
C SER A 55 -11.82 9.89 7.25
N MET A 56 -12.11 8.67 6.79
CA MET A 56 -11.10 7.75 6.25
C MET A 56 -10.54 8.22 4.90
N LEU A 57 -11.36 8.88 4.09
CA LEU A 57 -10.96 9.39 2.78
C LEU A 57 -10.22 10.72 2.88
N THR A 58 -10.27 11.41 4.03
CA THR A 58 -9.62 12.71 4.23
C THR A 58 -8.13 12.74 3.86
N PRO A 59 -7.25 11.83 4.35
CA PRO A 59 -5.84 11.86 3.98
C PRO A 59 -5.62 11.61 2.48
N VAL A 60 -6.34 10.64 1.90
CA VAL A 60 -6.23 10.32 0.46
C VAL A 60 -6.73 11.48 -0.40
N GLY A 61 -7.85 12.09 -0.03
CA GLY A 61 -8.42 13.24 -0.71
C GLY A 61 -7.52 14.48 -0.64
N GLY A 62 -6.95 14.77 0.53
CA GLY A 62 -5.99 15.88 0.69
C GLY A 62 -4.75 15.69 -0.16
N LEU A 63 -4.19 14.47 -0.17
CA LEU A 63 -3.06 14.11 -1.03
C LEU A 63 -3.42 14.20 -2.52
N ALA A 64 -4.62 13.75 -2.92
CA ALA A 64 -5.07 13.78 -4.31
C ALA A 64 -5.23 15.22 -4.81
N ILE A 65 -5.88 16.08 -4.01
CA ILE A 65 -6.02 17.50 -4.32
C ILE A 65 -4.63 18.15 -4.44
N SER A 66 -3.71 17.88 -3.51
CA SER A 66 -2.35 18.46 -3.56
C SER A 66 -1.58 18.05 -4.83
N LEU A 67 -1.69 16.79 -5.25
CA LEU A 67 -1.06 16.31 -6.48
C LEU A 67 -1.73 16.92 -7.72
N THR A 68 -3.07 16.96 -7.77
CA THR A 68 -3.79 17.56 -8.89
C THR A 68 -3.41 19.03 -9.06
N VAL A 69 -3.34 19.79 -7.97
CA VAL A 69 -2.85 21.18 -7.99
C VAL A 69 -1.42 21.23 -8.53
N PHE A 70 -0.52 20.37 -8.05
CA PHE A 70 0.85 20.30 -8.57
C PHE A 70 0.90 20.01 -10.08
N CYS A 71 0.15 19.02 -10.57
CA CYS A 71 0.10 18.67 -11.99
C CYS A 71 -0.49 19.80 -12.86
N VAL A 72 -1.51 20.51 -12.37
CA VAL A 72 -2.11 21.66 -13.08
C VAL A 72 -1.14 22.83 -13.12
N VAL A 73 -0.50 23.16 -12.00
CA VAL A 73 0.52 24.22 -11.95
C VAL A 73 1.69 23.88 -12.86
N ALA A 74 2.18 22.63 -12.84
CA ALA A 74 3.26 22.18 -13.72
C ALA A 74 2.94 22.33 -15.22
N GLN A 75 1.66 22.23 -15.62
CA GLN A 75 1.22 22.48 -17.00
C GLN A 75 1.05 23.96 -17.32
N ALA A 76 0.73 24.79 -16.33
CA ALA A 76 0.58 26.23 -16.52
C ALA A 76 1.92 26.95 -16.62
N VAL A 77 3.00 26.36 -16.09
CA VAL A 77 4.35 26.91 -16.14
C VAL A 77 4.94 26.72 -17.56
N PRO A 78 5.57 27.76 -18.15
CA PRO A 78 6.14 27.67 -19.49
C PRO A 78 7.26 26.62 -19.59
N ASP A 79 7.38 26.01 -20.77
CA ASP A 79 8.29 24.90 -21.05
C ASP A 79 9.76 25.19 -20.73
N CYS A 80 10.17 26.46 -20.81
CA CYS A 80 11.53 26.88 -20.45
C CYS A 80 11.89 26.68 -18.98
N LEU A 81 10.89 26.44 -18.11
CA LEU A 81 11.07 26.22 -16.67
C LEU A 81 10.71 24.79 -16.23
N THR A 82 10.11 23.96 -17.10
CA THR A 82 9.58 22.63 -16.74
C THR A 82 10.31 21.51 -17.50
N VAL A 83 9.81 21.16 -18.69
CA VAL A 83 10.27 20.05 -19.51
C VAL A 83 10.42 20.55 -20.93
N ILE A 84 11.63 20.37 -21.48
CA ILE A 84 11.95 20.75 -22.85
C ILE A 84 12.06 19.47 -23.66
N TYR A 85 11.33 19.41 -24.77
CA TYR A 85 11.49 18.33 -25.74
C TYR A 85 12.71 18.62 -26.62
N LEU A 86 13.67 17.69 -26.66
CA LEU A 86 14.83 17.77 -27.54
C LEU A 86 14.61 16.89 -28.76
N ASP A 87 14.30 17.51 -29.91
CA ASP A 87 14.06 16.82 -31.17
C ASP A 87 15.23 15.91 -31.58
N PHE A 88 16.48 16.28 -31.27
CA PHE A 88 17.67 15.52 -31.65
C PHE A 88 17.77 14.15 -30.96
N TYR A 89 17.23 14.02 -29.75
CA TYR A 89 17.29 12.79 -28.95
C TYR A 89 15.93 12.12 -28.79
N GLU A 90 14.87 12.69 -29.38
CA GLU A 90 13.47 12.29 -29.18
C GLU A 90 13.14 12.08 -27.68
N SER A 91 13.71 12.91 -26.82
CA SER A 91 13.64 12.75 -25.36
C SER A 91 13.28 14.06 -24.66
N CYS A 92 12.73 13.89 -23.46
CA CYS A 92 12.18 14.99 -22.68
C CYS A 92 13.12 15.27 -21.52
N HIS A 93 13.69 16.46 -21.53
CA HIS A 93 14.68 16.88 -20.56
C HIS A 93 14.05 17.80 -19.52
N TYR A 94 14.27 17.49 -18.24
CA TYR A 94 13.77 18.30 -17.14
C TYR A 94 14.74 19.45 -16.85
N VAL A 95 14.21 20.66 -16.68
CA VAL A 95 14.97 21.77 -16.13
C VAL A 95 15.38 21.44 -14.68
N TYR A 96 16.59 21.81 -14.29
CA TYR A 96 17.16 21.45 -12.98
C TYR A 96 16.24 21.79 -11.80
N GLY A 97 15.66 22.99 -11.79
CA GLY A 97 14.74 23.43 -10.73
C GLY A 97 13.54 22.49 -10.60
N PHE A 98 12.81 22.27 -11.69
CA PHE A 98 11.65 21.39 -11.72
C PHE A 98 12.00 19.95 -11.35
N ARG A 99 13.16 19.44 -11.80
CA ARG A 99 13.66 18.12 -11.43
C ARG A 99 13.83 17.96 -9.91
N TYR A 100 14.48 18.91 -9.25
CA TYR A 100 14.67 18.85 -7.80
C TYR A 100 13.37 19.01 -7.03
N THR A 101 12.44 19.83 -7.52
CA THR A 101 11.09 19.93 -6.93
C THR A 101 10.34 18.61 -6.98
N CYS A 102 10.36 17.91 -8.12
CA CYS A 102 9.75 16.59 -8.26
C CYS A 102 10.40 15.55 -7.32
N ILE A 103 11.73 15.55 -7.21
CA ILE A 103 12.46 14.67 -6.30
C ILE A 103 12.07 14.96 -4.84
N ALA A 104 12.08 16.23 -4.43
CA ALA A 104 11.72 16.65 -3.08
C ALA A 104 10.27 16.29 -2.72
N LEU A 105 9.33 16.46 -3.65
CA LEU A 105 7.93 16.08 -3.45
C LEU A 105 7.77 14.58 -3.23
N ASN A 106 8.46 13.75 -4.02
CA ASN A 106 8.45 12.29 -3.83
C ASN A 106 9.07 11.89 -2.48
N TRP A 107 10.19 12.48 -2.08
CA TRP A 107 10.79 12.24 -0.77
C TRP A 107 9.82 12.61 0.36
N GLY A 108 9.18 13.78 0.28
CA GLY A 108 8.19 14.22 1.27
C GLY A 108 7.02 13.23 1.41
N MET A 109 6.49 12.72 0.30
CA MET A 109 5.45 11.69 0.31
C MET A 109 5.93 10.43 1.04
N TRP A 110 7.09 9.88 0.68
CA TRP A 110 7.57 8.64 1.30
C TRP A 110 8.03 8.79 2.74
N SER A 111 8.56 9.95 3.13
CA SER A 111 8.79 10.29 4.53
C SER A 111 7.49 10.32 5.34
N LEU A 112 6.40 10.87 4.78
CA LEU A 112 5.08 10.81 5.42
C LEU A 112 4.60 9.36 5.59
N CYS A 113 4.75 8.52 4.55
CA CYS A 113 4.47 7.08 4.64
C CYS A 113 5.24 6.42 5.78
N LEU A 114 6.55 6.68 5.86
CA LEU A 114 7.41 6.13 6.91
C LEU A 114 6.96 6.56 8.31
N VAL A 115 6.56 7.82 8.49
CA VAL A 115 6.02 8.32 9.77
C VAL A 115 4.73 7.59 10.14
N ILE A 116 3.79 7.43 9.20
CA ILE A 116 2.53 6.72 9.45
C ILE A 116 2.81 5.25 9.79
N THR A 117 3.67 4.56 9.03
CA THR A 117 4.06 3.19 9.32
C THR A 117 4.74 3.08 10.69
N TRP A 118 5.58 4.04 11.06
CA TRP A 118 6.22 4.08 12.37
C TRP A 118 5.22 4.25 13.52
N CYS A 119 4.16 5.04 13.34
CA CYS A 119 3.07 5.13 14.31
C CYS A 119 2.40 3.77 14.57
N CYS A 120 2.34 2.91 13.56
CA CYS A 120 1.79 1.55 13.65
C CYS A 120 2.71 0.53 14.37
N ARG A 121 3.91 0.91 14.83
CA ARG A 121 4.90 -0.03 15.42
C ARG A 121 4.43 -0.77 16.68
N ASN A 122 3.44 -0.23 17.38
CA ASN A 122 2.94 -0.81 18.64
C ASN A 122 1.83 -1.86 18.42
N ILE A 123 1.43 -2.10 17.16
CA ILE A 123 0.42 -3.09 16.81
C ILE A 123 1.11 -4.47 16.74
N GLN A 124 1.25 -5.13 17.89
CA GLN A 124 1.93 -6.44 17.97
C GLN A 124 1.07 -7.63 17.51
N ILE A 125 -0.24 -7.45 17.35
CA ILE A 125 -1.20 -8.59 17.30
C ILE A 125 -1.64 -8.93 15.86
N CYS A 126 -1.55 -7.98 14.92
CA CYS A 126 -1.99 -8.15 13.54
C CYS A 126 -0.90 -8.79 12.67
N PHE A 127 -0.88 -10.13 12.61
CA PHE A 127 -0.36 -10.94 11.50
C PHE A 127 0.99 -10.56 10.86
N ASN A 128 1.91 -9.93 11.60
CA ASN A 128 3.16 -9.40 11.04
C ASN A 128 2.95 -8.27 9.99
N GLU A 129 1.76 -7.68 9.92
CA GLU A 129 1.39 -6.66 8.91
C GLU A 129 2.24 -5.39 9.02
N TYR A 130 2.70 -5.06 10.24
CA TYR A 130 3.66 -3.97 10.45
C TYR A 130 4.97 -4.22 9.70
N HIS A 131 5.53 -5.45 9.81
CA HIS A 131 6.79 -5.79 9.16
C HIS A 131 6.64 -5.84 7.64
N GLU A 132 5.51 -6.33 7.13
CA GLU A 132 5.20 -6.28 5.69
C GLU A 132 5.15 -4.83 5.20
N SER A 133 4.41 -3.97 5.91
CA SER A 133 4.24 -2.57 5.54
C SER A 133 5.56 -1.80 5.63
N LEU A 134 6.38 -2.08 6.65
CA LEU A 134 7.72 -1.53 6.80
C LEU A 134 8.65 -1.99 5.67
N ALA A 135 8.63 -3.29 5.31
CA ALA A 135 9.41 -3.82 4.20
C ALA A 135 9.02 -3.16 2.86
N THR A 136 7.72 -2.98 2.60
CA THR A 136 7.24 -2.24 1.42
C THR A 136 7.77 -0.80 1.41
N VAL A 137 7.68 -0.06 2.53
CA VAL A 137 8.18 1.32 2.61
C VAL A 137 9.69 1.38 2.39
N ILE A 138 10.47 0.48 2.98
CA ILE A 138 11.92 0.41 2.80
C ILE A 138 12.28 0.13 1.34
N LEU A 139 11.63 -0.84 0.69
CA LEU A 139 11.87 -1.14 -0.73
C LEU A 139 11.64 0.09 -1.60
N HIS A 140 10.57 0.83 -1.38
CA HIS A 140 10.33 2.05 -2.15
C HIS A 140 11.34 3.15 -1.84
N LEU A 141 11.72 3.37 -0.57
CA LEU A 141 12.78 4.33 -0.24
C LEU A 141 14.10 4.02 -0.95
N LEU A 142 14.47 2.74 -1.07
CA LEU A 142 15.65 2.31 -1.83
C LEU A 142 15.49 2.60 -3.34
N ASP A 143 14.31 2.36 -3.90
CA ASP A 143 14.01 2.70 -5.30
C ASP A 143 14.11 4.20 -5.58
N TYR A 144 13.56 5.04 -4.68
CA TYR A 144 13.68 6.49 -4.79
C TYR A 144 15.10 6.98 -4.58
N GLN A 145 15.87 6.35 -3.70
CA GLN A 145 17.28 6.65 -3.54
C GLN A 145 18.04 6.38 -4.83
N LYS A 146 17.84 5.21 -5.46
CA LYS A 146 18.42 4.88 -6.78
C LYS A 146 18.05 5.93 -7.83
N MET A 147 16.77 6.29 -7.93
CA MET A 147 16.31 7.31 -8.88
C MET A 147 16.96 8.68 -8.60
N THR A 148 17.08 9.07 -7.34
CA THR A 148 17.73 10.32 -6.93
C THR A 148 19.20 10.31 -7.35
N LEU A 149 19.92 9.21 -7.09
CA LEU A 149 21.32 9.06 -7.49
C LEU A 149 21.49 9.13 -9.01
N ALA A 150 20.62 8.44 -9.77
CA ALA A 150 20.66 8.50 -11.24
C ALA A 150 20.50 9.94 -11.75
N HIS A 151 19.51 10.68 -11.25
CA HIS A 151 19.28 12.06 -11.69
C HIS A 151 20.35 13.06 -11.22
N CYS A 152 21.00 12.81 -10.07
CA CYS A 152 22.02 13.72 -9.53
C CYS A 152 23.40 13.48 -10.13
N TYR A 153 23.80 12.22 -10.35
CA TYR A 153 25.17 11.85 -10.73
C TYR A 153 25.32 11.48 -12.20
N LEU A 154 24.24 11.06 -12.88
CA LEU A 154 24.27 10.60 -14.27
C LEU A 154 23.31 11.44 -15.10
N PRO A 155 23.63 12.70 -15.45
CA PRO A 155 22.74 13.52 -16.29
C PRO A 155 22.47 12.86 -17.65
N ASP A 156 23.44 12.10 -18.15
CA ASP A 156 23.38 11.39 -19.43
C ASP A 156 22.68 10.02 -19.33
N TYR A 157 22.08 9.66 -18.19
CA TYR A 157 21.44 8.35 -18.03
C TYR A 157 20.34 8.08 -19.06
N ALA A 158 19.68 9.15 -19.52
CA ALA A 158 18.60 9.09 -20.50
C ALA A 158 19.08 8.81 -21.93
N LEU A 159 20.37 9.01 -22.21
CA LEU A 159 20.97 8.82 -23.54
C LEU A 159 21.32 7.35 -23.82
N HIS A 160 21.38 6.51 -22.78
CA HIS A 160 21.76 5.12 -22.90
C HIS A 160 20.56 4.20 -22.73
N ASP A 161 20.04 3.65 -23.84
CA ASP A 161 18.87 2.76 -23.86
C ASP A 161 18.97 1.59 -22.87
N TRP A 162 20.16 1.00 -22.72
CA TRP A 162 20.37 -0.11 -21.80
C TRP A 162 20.20 0.31 -20.34
N GLN A 163 20.59 1.53 -19.97
CA GLN A 163 20.42 2.06 -18.61
C GLN A 163 18.95 2.33 -18.32
N CYS A 164 18.24 2.92 -19.29
CA CYS A 164 16.80 3.12 -19.22
C CYS A 164 16.05 1.79 -19.07
N GLY A 165 16.41 0.77 -19.86
CA GLY A 165 15.83 -0.56 -19.79
C GLY A 165 16.07 -1.26 -18.44
N LEU A 166 17.31 -1.18 -17.91
CA LEU A 166 17.63 -1.72 -16.59
C LEU A 166 16.90 -0.99 -15.46
N ALA A 167 16.82 0.35 -15.52
CA ALA A 167 16.10 1.14 -14.54
C ALA A 167 14.61 0.78 -14.52
N ALA A 168 13.97 0.70 -15.69
CA ALA A 168 12.57 0.30 -15.82
C ALA A 168 12.33 -1.14 -15.34
N SER A 169 13.23 -2.08 -15.67
CA SER A 169 13.15 -3.47 -15.22
C SER A 169 13.27 -3.59 -13.70
N TYR A 170 14.15 -2.79 -13.10
CA TYR A 170 14.30 -2.72 -11.64
C TYR A 170 13.05 -2.15 -10.97
N ASP A 171 12.51 -1.04 -11.48
CA ASP A 171 11.28 -0.42 -10.97
C ASP A 171 10.12 -1.45 -10.99
N LEU A 172 10.00 -2.19 -12.10
CA LEU A 172 8.99 -3.23 -12.26
C LEU A 172 9.20 -4.39 -11.28
N LEU A 173 10.42 -4.92 -11.16
CA LEU A 173 10.74 -6.01 -10.26
C LEU A 173 10.44 -5.62 -8.80
N LEU A 174 10.86 -4.43 -8.38
CA LEU A 174 10.67 -3.95 -7.01
C LEU A 174 9.19 -3.74 -6.70
N THR A 175 8.42 -3.21 -7.65
CA THR A 175 6.96 -3.06 -7.52
C THR A 175 6.27 -4.43 -7.43
N LEU A 176 6.68 -5.40 -8.24
CA LEU A 176 6.15 -6.77 -8.19
C LEU A 176 6.45 -7.42 -6.84
N VAL A 177 7.70 -7.31 -6.35
CA VAL A 177 8.09 -7.82 -5.03
C VAL A 177 7.25 -7.15 -3.93
N ALA A 178 7.05 -5.84 -3.99
CA ALA A 178 6.23 -5.12 -3.03
C ALA A 178 4.77 -5.60 -3.03
N ILE A 179 4.17 -5.82 -4.21
CA ILE A 179 2.82 -6.37 -4.35
C ILE A 179 2.75 -7.79 -3.75
N TRP A 180 3.73 -8.64 -4.05
CA TRP A 180 3.79 -9.99 -3.52
C TRP A 180 3.98 -10.04 -2.00
N ILE A 181 4.78 -9.15 -1.41
CA ILE A 181 4.92 -9.07 0.05
C ILE A 181 3.56 -8.85 0.72
N VAL A 182 2.70 -8.02 0.13
CA VAL A 182 1.37 -7.71 0.68
C VAL A 182 0.34 -8.81 0.40
N LEU A 183 0.36 -9.40 -0.80
CA LEU A 183 -0.69 -10.31 -1.25
C LEU A 183 -0.39 -11.80 -1.00
N LEU A 184 0.88 -12.20 -1.01
CA LEU A 184 1.26 -13.62 -1.02
C LEU A 184 0.74 -14.36 0.21
N TYR A 185 0.94 -13.79 1.40
CA TYR A 185 0.53 -14.41 2.66
C TYR A 185 -1.00 -14.59 2.76
N PRO A 186 -1.84 -13.54 2.64
CA PRO A 186 -3.29 -13.71 2.73
C PRO A 186 -3.84 -14.57 1.61
N MET A 187 -3.33 -14.45 0.38
CA MET A 187 -3.78 -15.26 -0.75
C MET A 187 -3.49 -16.75 -0.52
N TYR A 188 -2.29 -17.09 -0.05
CA TYR A 188 -1.92 -18.47 0.27
C TYR A 188 -2.80 -19.07 1.37
N GLN A 189 -3.04 -18.31 2.45
CA GLN A 189 -3.90 -18.75 3.55
C GLN A 189 -5.35 -18.96 3.11
N CYS A 190 -5.89 -18.06 2.31
CA CYS A 190 -7.25 -18.17 1.78
C CYS A 190 -7.42 -19.35 0.81
N LEU A 191 -6.40 -19.69 0.01
CA LEU A 191 -6.48 -20.79 -0.96
C LEU A 191 -6.32 -22.18 -0.32
N PHE A 192 -5.37 -22.34 0.62
CA PHE A 192 -5.01 -23.66 1.15
C PHE A 192 -5.55 -23.96 2.55
N HIS A 193 -5.77 -22.93 3.38
CA HIS A 193 -6.10 -23.09 4.80
C HIS A 193 -7.29 -22.21 5.24
N HIS A 194 -8.28 -22.03 4.36
CA HIS A 194 -9.37 -21.07 4.54
C HIS A 194 -10.04 -21.12 5.93
N GLU A 195 -10.50 -22.29 6.37
CA GLU A 195 -11.22 -22.41 7.65
C GLU A 195 -10.31 -22.18 8.87
N GLY A 196 -9.09 -22.71 8.83
CA GLY A 196 -8.11 -22.52 9.91
C GLY A 196 -7.68 -21.07 10.02
N TYR A 197 -7.44 -20.41 8.88
CA TYR A 197 -7.10 -19.00 8.83
C TYR A 197 -8.24 -18.12 9.36
N LEU A 198 -9.49 -18.40 8.99
CA LEU A 198 -10.65 -17.68 9.50
C LEU A 198 -10.79 -17.79 11.02
N GLN A 199 -10.59 -18.99 11.58
CA GLN A 199 -10.64 -19.19 13.03
C GLN A 199 -9.52 -18.44 13.76
N VAL A 200 -8.29 -18.49 13.24
CA VAL A 200 -7.16 -17.73 13.80
C VAL A 200 -7.41 -16.24 13.71
N TRP A 201 -7.95 -15.76 12.59
CA TRP A 201 -8.29 -14.35 12.36
C TRP A 201 -9.38 -13.86 13.32
N LEU A 202 -10.49 -14.59 13.45
CA LEU A 202 -11.54 -14.26 14.42
C LEU A 202 -11.03 -14.29 15.87
N LYS A 203 -10.18 -15.27 16.20
CA LYS A 203 -9.57 -15.35 17.54
C LYS A 203 -8.71 -14.13 17.83
N ARG A 204 -7.85 -13.71 16.90
CA ARG A 204 -7.01 -12.51 17.09
C ARG A 204 -7.84 -11.23 17.17
N LEU A 205 -8.84 -11.06 16.29
CA LEU A 205 -9.76 -9.93 16.37
C LEU A 205 -10.50 -9.85 17.72
N SER A 206 -10.89 -10.99 18.29
CA SER A 206 -11.53 -11.01 19.60
C SER A 206 -10.59 -10.59 20.74
N GLN A 207 -9.28 -10.81 20.58
CA GLN A 207 -8.25 -10.43 21.55
C GLN A 207 -7.88 -8.94 21.46
N ASP A 208 -8.02 -8.34 20.28
CA ASP A 208 -7.70 -6.91 20.01
C ASP A 208 -8.70 -5.90 20.59
N GLY A 209 -9.61 -6.34 21.47
CA GLY A 209 -10.53 -5.44 22.17
C GLY A 209 -11.74 -4.98 21.34
N LEU A 210 -11.86 -5.40 20.08
CA LEU A 210 -13.07 -5.20 19.26
C LEU A 210 -14.27 -6.06 19.71
N ARG A 211 -14.10 -6.87 20.75
CA ARG A 211 -15.12 -7.77 21.28
C ARG A 211 -16.46 -7.07 21.54
N ARG A 212 -16.43 -5.82 22.00
CA ARG A 212 -17.63 -5.02 22.31
C ARG A 212 -18.42 -4.62 21.06
N GLU A 213 -17.76 -4.46 19.91
CA GLU A 213 -18.44 -4.12 18.64
C GLU A 213 -19.04 -5.36 17.96
N TYR A 214 -18.45 -6.54 18.14
CA TYR A 214 -18.91 -7.79 17.53
C TYR A 214 -19.92 -8.58 18.38
N GLU A 215 -19.99 -8.35 19.70
CA GLU A 215 -20.99 -9.00 20.56
C GLU A 215 -22.45 -8.61 20.22
N VAL A 216 -22.67 -7.58 19.39
CA VAL A 216 -24.01 -7.08 19.00
C VAL A 216 -24.80 -8.07 18.11
N GLN A 217 -24.18 -9.11 17.55
CA GLN A 217 -24.88 -10.13 16.74
C GLN A 217 -25.14 -11.47 17.44
N GLY A 218 -24.83 -11.59 18.74
CA GLY A 218 -25.10 -12.81 19.51
C GLY A 218 -26.59 -13.12 19.72
N SER A 219 -27.47 -12.13 19.54
CA SER A 219 -28.92 -12.29 19.75
C SER A 219 -29.59 -13.19 18.70
N THR A 220 -28.95 -13.42 17.54
CA THR A 220 -29.46 -14.33 16.48
C THR A 220 -28.93 -15.76 16.61
N SER A 221 -27.98 -16.01 17.54
CA SER A 221 -27.49 -17.37 17.82
C SER A 221 -28.56 -18.25 18.49
N ASN A 222 -29.56 -17.66 19.14
CA ASN A 222 -30.68 -18.42 19.69
C ASN A 222 -31.60 -18.97 18.58
N GLU A 223 -31.72 -18.29 17.44
CA GLU A 223 -32.48 -18.81 16.30
C GLU A 223 -31.71 -19.88 15.51
N LEU A 224 -30.38 -19.74 15.37
CA LEU A 224 -29.59 -20.79 14.69
C LEU A 224 -29.49 -22.08 15.53
N LYS A 225 -29.52 -21.97 16.86
CA LYS A 225 -29.71 -23.12 17.77
C LYS A 225 -31.11 -23.73 17.66
N GLN A 226 -32.13 -22.95 17.29
CA GLN A 226 -33.47 -23.45 17.04
C GLN A 226 -33.57 -24.23 15.72
N PHE A 227 -32.84 -23.82 14.67
CA PHE A 227 -32.75 -24.58 13.42
C PHE A 227 -31.84 -25.81 13.48
N THR A 228 -30.77 -25.78 14.28
CA THR A 228 -29.89 -26.96 14.48
C THR A 228 -30.38 -27.90 15.59
N GLY A 229 -31.35 -27.48 16.40
CA GLY A 229 -32.03 -28.31 17.41
C GLY A 229 -32.86 -29.45 16.83
N SER A 230 -33.29 -29.38 15.57
CA SER A 230 -34.00 -30.50 14.91
C SER A 230 -33.07 -31.51 14.22
N ALA A 231 -31.77 -31.22 14.06
CA ALA A 231 -30.83 -32.13 13.40
C ALA A 231 -29.97 -32.96 14.37
N LYS A 232 -30.11 -32.74 15.68
CA LYS A 232 -29.22 -33.29 16.72
C LYS A 232 -29.85 -34.40 17.58
N LEU A 233 -30.71 -35.24 16.99
CA LEU A 233 -31.19 -36.47 17.64
C LEU A 233 -30.61 -37.79 17.10
N VAL A 234 -29.56 -37.77 16.25
CA VAL A 234 -29.00 -39.04 15.70
C VAL A 234 -27.48 -39.21 15.79
N ARG A 235 -26.68 -38.19 16.15
CA ARG A 235 -25.22 -38.37 16.27
C ARG A 235 -24.61 -37.52 17.37
N SER A 236 -24.38 -38.12 18.55
CA SER A 236 -23.12 -37.99 19.28
C SER A 236 -23.19 -38.77 20.61
N THR A 237 -22.82 -40.05 20.53
CA THR A 237 -22.20 -40.80 21.62
C THR A 237 -20.90 -41.40 21.07
N ALA A 238 -19.91 -40.56 20.80
CA ALA A 238 -18.51 -40.96 20.71
C ALA A 238 -17.61 -39.73 20.47
N CYS A 239 -16.46 -39.72 21.12
CA CYS A 239 -15.38 -38.71 21.06
C CYS A 239 -15.54 -37.46 21.92
N ASN A 240 -15.80 -37.69 23.22
CA ASN A 240 -15.06 -36.96 24.26
C ASN A 240 -13.88 -37.84 24.68
N GLN A 241 -12.65 -37.47 24.30
CA GLN A 241 -11.42 -37.64 25.10
C GLN A 241 -10.20 -37.29 24.25
N ALA A 242 -9.27 -36.58 24.89
CA ALA A 242 -7.96 -36.14 24.42
C ALA A 242 -7.92 -34.75 23.76
N TYR A 243 -7.75 -33.72 24.58
CA TYR A 243 -6.60 -32.81 24.48
C TYR A 243 -6.50 -32.00 25.79
N ASP A 244 -5.81 -32.62 26.75
CA ASP A 244 -5.33 -31.99 27.98
C ASP A 244 -4.06 -31.18 27.71
N ALA A 245 -3.94 -30.07 28.45
CA ALA A 245 -2.72 -29.42 28.93
C ALA A 245 -1.68 -28.82 27.94
N SER A 246 -1.68 -27.49 27.85
CA SER A 246 -0.43 -26.70 27.76
C SER A 246 -0.55 -25.41 28.60
N PRO A 247 0.25 -25.23 29.67
CA PRO A 247 0.23 -24.04 30.50
C PRO A 247 1.43 -23.14 30.21
N GLN A 248 1.34 -22.23 29.24
CA GLN A 248 2.29 -21.11 29.10
C GLN A 248 1.62 -19.87 28.51
N CYS A 249 1.04 -19.00 29.36
CA CYS A 249 0.80 -17.59 29.03
C CYS A 249 0.37 -16.78 30.26
N THR A 250 1.28 -16.63 31.23
CA THR A 250 1.07 -15.76 32.40
C THR A 250 2.34 -14.99 32.74
N LEU A 251 2.88 -14.20 31.80
CA LEU A 251 3.99 -13.30 32.15
C LEU A 251 4.23 -12.13 31.18
N TYR A 252 3.21 -11.35 30.81
CA TYR A 252 3.43 -10.06 30.13
C TYR A 252 2.38 -9.01 30.53
N ARG A 253 2.23 -8.77 31.84
CA ARG A 253 1.33 -7.73 32.39
C ARG A 253 1.99 -6.74 33.35
N SER A 254 3.29 -6.51 33.23
CA SER A 254 3.99 -5.50 34.03
C SER A 254 5.13 -4.88 33.23
N LEU A 255 4.82 -3.92 32.36
CA LEU A 255 5.71 -2.84 31.92
C LEU A 255 4.97 -2.00 30.86
N ARG A 256 4.15 -1.06 31.34
CA ARG A 256 3.83 0.18 30.63
C ARG A 256 4.09 1.34 31.59
N LEU A 257 5.27 1.93 31.44
CA LEU A 257 5.56 3.33 31.73
C LEU A 257 5.91 3.96 30.38
#